data_AF-A0A7Y2J865-F1
#
_entry.id   AF-A0A7Y2J865-F1
#
_cell.length_a   1.000
_cell.length_b   1.000
_cell.length_c   1.000
_cell.angle_alpha   90.00
_cell.angle_beta   90.00
_cell.angle_gamma   90.00
#
_symmetry.space_group_name_H-M   'P 1'
#
loop_
_entity.id
_entity.type
_entity.pdbx_description
1 polymer ?
#
loop_
_entity_poly.entity_id
_entity_poly.type
_entity_poly.pdbx_seq_one_letter_code
_entity_poly.pdbx_strand_id
1 'polypeptide(L)'
;MRHLVYGFLFAFFILNTNILSAQNKVGVIEKNNNLAAKGLFHDLNETNDTLLIRSSKKIQHIYSINRKSEREIDRPVNEKTVKIPLQSLSFGKHVFAVSYFQKKIVFVVRVHDPNSTYLTTRRTTEVATNN
;
A
#
# COMPACT_ATOMS: atom_id res chain seq x y z
N MET A 1 11.68 -48.44 14.48
CA MET A 1 11.56 -47.42 15.54
C MET A 1 12.29 -46.11 15.22
N ARG A 2 13.61 -46.11 14.91
CA ARG A 2 14.40 -44.88 14.68
C ARG A 2 13.90 -43.99 13.53
N HIS A 3 13.47 -44.59 12.41
CA HIS A 3 12.97 -43.85 11.24
C HIS A 3 11.58 -43.22 11.44
N LEU A 4 10.73 -43.82 12.29
CA LEU A 4 9.42 -43.25 12.66
C LEU A 4 9.59 -41.99 13.51
N VAL A 5 10.59 -41.98 14.41
CA VAL A 5 10.92 -40.81 15.24
C VAL A 5 11.41 -39.63 14.38
N TYR A 6 12.25 -39.89 13.37
CA TYR A 6 12.70 -38.83 12.44
C TYR A 6 11.56 -38.30 11.56
N GLY A 7 10.65 -39.17 11.10
CA GLY A 7 9.45 -38.75 10.38
C GLY A 7 8.55 -37.85 11.23
N PHE A 8 8.40 -38.18 12.52
CA PHE A 8 7.61 -37.38 13.46
C PHE A 8 8.26 -36.03 13.77
N LEU A 9 9.59 -35.99 13.92
CA LEU A 9 10.35 -34.75 14.12
C LEU A 9 10.31 -33.83 12.89
N PHE A 10 10.37 -34.40 11.68
CA PHE A 10 10.28 -33.64 10.43
C PHE A 10 8.88 -33.03 10.24
N ALA A 11 7.82 -33.77 10.59
CA ALA A 11 6.45 -33.25 10.57
C ALA A 11 6.22 -32.13 11.60
N PHE A 12 6.80 -32.24 12.81
CA PHE A 12 6.70 -31.21 13.84
C PHE A 12 7.41 -29.90 13.45
N PHE A 13 8.50 -29.99 12.68
CA PHE A 13 9.23 -28.82 12.19
C PHE A 13 8.46 -28.02 11.13
N ILE A 14 7.69 -28.69 10.26
CA ILE A 14 6.88 -28.04 9.22
C ILE A 14 5.65 -27.32 9.79
N LEU A 15 5.11 -27.80 10.92
CA LEU A 15 3.93 -27.19 11.56
C LEU A 15 4.24 -25.88 12.31
N ASN A 16 5.50 -25.58 12.60
CA ASN A 16 5.91 -24.42 13.41
C ASN A 16 6.30 -23.16 12.61
N THR A 17 6.29 -23.19 11.26
CA THR A 17 6.84 -22.10 10.43
C THR A 17 5.83 -21.09 9.90
N ASN A 18 4.55 -21.16 10.29
CA ASN A 18 3.51 -20.27 9.77
C ASN A 18 3.00 -19.24 10.79
N ILE A 19 3.89 -18.59 11.53
CA ILE A 19 3.52 -17.34 12.23
C ILE A 19 3.55 -16.22 11.18
N LEU A 20 2.45 -16.12 10.40
CA LEU A 20 2.19 -14.98 9.54
C LEU A 20 1.91 -13.76 10.44
N SER A 21 2.95 -13.02 10.78
CA SER A 21 2.81 -11.69 11.37
C SER A 21 2.11 -10.79 10.36
N ALA A 22 0.80 -10.63 10.50
CA ALA A 22 0.04 -9.59 9.82
C ALA A 22 0.55 -8.24 10.35
N GLN A 23 1.65 -7.74 9.80
CA GLN A 23 2.17 -6.42 10.10
C GLN A 23 1.04 -5.41 9.86
N ASN A 24 0.72 -4.64 10.90
CA ASN A 24 -0.33 -3.63 10.88
C ASN A 24 -0.19 -2.77 9.63
N LYS A 25 -1.12 -2.91 8.69
CA LYS A 25 -1.01 -2.33 7.34
C LYS A 25 -0.86 -0.81 7.46
N VAL A 26 0.34 -0.29 7.18
CA VAL A 26 0.67 1.14 7.28
C VAL A 26 -0.02 1.96 6.19
N GLY A 27 -0.23 1.36 5.00
CA GLY A 27 -1.02 1.98 3.95
C GLY A 27 -1.68 1.00 2.99
N VAL A 28 -2.64 1.50 2.22
CA VAL A 28 -3.35 0.78 1.15
C VAL A 28 -3.36 1.64 -0.10
N ILE A 29 -3.20 1.02 -1.26
CA ILE A 29 -3.17 1.69 -2.56
C ILE A 29 -4.34 1.26 -3.45
N GLU A 30 -5.08 2.24 -3.99
CA GLU A 30 -6.08 2.01 -5.04
C GLU A 30 -5.42 2.35 -6.38
N LYS A 31 -5.06 1.30 -7.14
CA LYS A 31 -4.29 1.45 -8.38
C LYS A 31 -5.10 2.14 -9.47
N ASN A 32 -4.43 2.97 -10.27
CA ASN A 32 -4.92 3.31 -11.59
C ASN A 32 -4.74 2.12 -12.55
N ASN A 33 -5.83 1.52 -12.99
CA ASN A 33 -5.83 0.37 -13.91
C ASN A 33 -6.02 0.78 -15.38
N ASN A 34 -5.96 2.07 -15.71
CA ASN A 34 -6.10 2.53 -17.09
C ASN A 34 -4.95 2.00 -17.95
N LEU A 35 -5.28 1.33 -19.05
CA LEU A 35 -4.33 0.83 -20.05
C LEU A 35 -3.37 1.92 -20.55
N ALA A 36 -3.85 3.16 -20.69
CA ALA A 36 -3.04 4.30 -21.11
C ALA A 36 -2.03 4.79 -20.05
N ALA A 37 -2.16 4.33 -18.80
CA ALA A 37 -1.30 4.67 -17.66
C ALA A 37 -0.17 3.66 -17.41
N LYS A 38 -0.08 2.57 -18.19
CA LYS A 38 0.90 1.47 -18.03
C LYS A 38 2.38 1.89 -17.96
N GLY A 39 2.73 3.11 -18.38
CA GLY A 39 4.08 3.64 -18.29
C GLY A 39 4.50 4.10 -16.89
N LEU A 40 3.57 4.16 -15.94
CA LEU A 40 3.78 4.51 -14.53
C LEU A 40 3.36 3.32 -13.65
N PHE A 41 4.29 2.90 -12.79
CA PHE A 41 4.09 1.88 -11.78
C PHE A 41 4.09 2.56 -10.41
N HIS A 42 3.09 2.27 -9.59
CA HIS A 42 2.91 2.86 -8.26
C HIS A 42 2.57 1.72 -7.31
N ASP A 43 3.52 1.28 -6.49
CA ASP A 43 3.40 0.17 -5.54
C ASP A 43 3.71 0.62 -4.12
N LEU A 44 3.26 -0.14 -3.12
CA LEU A 44 3.82 -0.03 -1.78
C LEU A 44 4.96 -1.05 -1.67
N ASN A 45 5.95 -0.77 -0.83
CA ASN A 45 6.95 -1.76 -0.46
C ASN A 45 6.34 -2.91 0.38
N GLU A 46 7.15 -3.92 0.71
CA GLU A 46 6.70 -5.13 1.41
C GLU A 46 6.03 -4.84 2.76
N THR A 47 6.54 -3.86 3.51
CA THR A 47 6.00 -3.41 4.82
C THR A 47 4.83 -2.43 4.70
N ASN A 48 4.45 -2.05 3.47
CA ASN A 48 3.42 -1.06 3.16
C ASN A 48 3.65 0.35 3.75
N ASP A 49 4.88 0.70 4.13
CA ASP A 49 5.22 1.99 4.74
C ASP A 49 5.77 3.02 3.75
N THR A 50 6.05 2.62 2.51
CA THR A 50 6.68 3.47 1.50
C THR A 50 6.00 3.30 0.16
N LEU A 51 5.55 4.40 -0.44
CA LEU A 51 5.08 4.46 -1.82
C LEU A 51 6.27 4.50 -2.77
N LEU A 52 6.34 3.49 -3.64
CA LEU A 52 7.32 3.32 -4.71
C LEU A 52 6.68 3.72 -6.04
N ILE A 53 7.19 4.78 -6.67
CA ILE A 53 6.76 5.21 -7.99
C ILE A 53 7.89 4.98 -8.95
N ARG A 54 7.65 4.23 -10.02
CA ARG A 54 8.60 3.94 -11.09
C ARG A 54 7.96 4.27 -12.43
N SER A 55 8.77 4.68 -13.39
CA SER A 55 8.27 5.13 -14.68
C SER A 55 9.25 4.79 -15.79
N SER A 56 8.73 4.56 -16.99
CA SER A 56 9.57 4.31 -18.18
C SER A 56 10.31 5.57 -18.67
N LYS A 57 9.77 6.76 -18.37
CA LYS A 57 10.30 8.10 -18.69
C LYS A 57 10.26 8.97 -17.45
N LYS A 58 11.09 10.02 -17.40
CA LYS A 58 11.22 10.89 -16.22
C LYS A 58 9.86 11.43 -15.73
N ILE A 59 9.67 11.35 -14.42
CA ILE A 59 8.58 12.02 -13.71
C ILE A 59 8.92 13.50 -13.64
N GLN A 60 8.00 14.33 -14.12
CA GLN A 60 8.20 15.78 -14.14
C GLN A 60 7.83 16.35 -12.77
N HIS A 61 6.71 15.91 -12.22
CA HIS A 61 6.12 16.51 -11.05
C HIS A 61 5.22 15.53 -10.31
N ILE A 62 5.16 15.64 -8.99
CA ILE A 62 4.26 14.87 -8.13
C ILE A 62 3.61 15.78 -7.10
N TYR A 63 2.32 15.58 -6.88
CA TYR A 63 1.65 16.13 -5.69
C TYR A 63 0.63 15.16 -5.12
N SER A 64 0.35 15.31 -3.83
CA SER A 64 -0.75 14.68 -3.12
C SER A 64 -1.77 15.73 -2.69
N ILE A 65 -3.04 15.34 -2.56
CA ILE A 65 -4.09 16.14 -1.95
C ILE A 65 -4.77 15.29 -0.88
N ASN A 66 -4.74 15.77 0.37
CA ASN A 66 -5.40 15.11 1.50
C ASN A 66 -6.88 15.55 1.62
N ARG A 67 -7.60 15.04 2.63
CA ARG A 67 -9.02 15.42 2.85
C ARG A 67 -9.24 16.89 3.22
N LYS A 68 -8.20 17.56 3.75
CA LYS A 68 -8.21 18.99 4.08
C LYS A 68 -7.83 19.87 2.87
N SER A 69 -7.68 19.27 1.69
CA SER A 69 -7.20 19.93 0.46
C SER A 69 -5.75 20.43 0.56
N GLU A 70 -4.99 19.98 1.55
CA GLU A 70 -3.58 20.33 1.70
C GLU A 70 -2.71 19.46 0.79
N ARG A 71 -1.61 20.04 0.32
CA ARG A 71 -0.60 19.36 -0.49
C ARG A 71 0.66 19.11 0.34
N GLU A 72 0.69 17.95 1.00
CA GLU A 72 1.83 17.53 1.82
C GLU A 72 3.03 17.10 0.97
N ILE A 73 2.76 16.68 -0.27
CA ILE A 73 3.74 16.52 -1.33
C ILE A 73 3.36 17.44 -2.46
N ASP A 74 4.27 18.30 -2.89
CA ASP A 74 4.14 19.12 -4.09
C ASP A 74 5.54 19.51 -4.57
N ARG A 75 6.11 18.77 -5.53
CA ARG A 75 7.46 19.03 -6.00
C ARG A 75 7.78 18.51 -7.41
N PRO A 76 8.74 19.16 -8.11
CA PRO A 76 9.40 18.57 -9.26
C PRO A 76 10.28 17.39 -8.84
N VAL A 77 10.50 16.43 -9.75
CA VAL A 77 11.30 15.22 -9.48
C VAL A 77 12.47 15.08 -10.45
N ASN A 78 12.22 15.10 -11.77
CA ASN A 78 13.22 14.86 -12.82
C ASN A 78 13.94 13.49 -12.75
N GLU A 79 13.36 12.51 -12.05
CA GLU A 79 13.86 11.14 -11.91
C GLU A 79 12.85 10.13 -12.46
N LYS A 80 13.30 8.89 -12.72
CA LYS A 80 12.41 7.79 -13.14
C LYS A 80 11.79 7.04 -11.98
N THR A 81 12.37 7.18 -10.79
CA THR A 81 11.98 6.46 -9.58
C THR A 81 11.83 7.45 -8.43
N VAL A 82 10.80 7.30 -7.62
CA VAL A 82 10.55 8.11 -6.43
C VAL A 82 10.13 7.20 -5.30
N LYS A 83 10.63 7.47 -4.09
CA LYS A 83 10.18 6.84 -2.86
C LYS A 83 9.56 7.91 -1.96
N ILE A 84 8.35 7.65 -1.45
CA ILE A 84 7.66 8.53 -0.52
C ILE A 84 7.31 7.70 0.73
N PRO A 85 7.99 7.93 1.85
CA PRO A 85 7.61 7.33 3.13
C PRO A 85 6.20 7.79 3.51
N LEU A 86 5.30 6.88 3.84
CA LEU A 86 3.92 7.21 4.22
C LEU A 86 3.85 7.89 5.59
N GLN A 87 4.84 7.67 6.45
CA GLN A 87 4.97 8.35 7.75
C GLN A 87 5.14 9.87 7.64
N SER A 88 5.54 10.39 6.47
CA SER A 88 5.65 11.83 6.24
C SER A 88 4.32 12.46 5.83
N LEU A 89 3.24 11.68 5.77
CA LEU A 89 1.91 12.11 5.37
C LEU A 89 0.95 12.03 6.55
N SER A 90 -0.08 12.86 6.55
CA SER A 90 -1.17 12.75 7.51
C SER A 90 -1.96 11.44 7.30
N PHE A 91 -2.62 10.96 8.36
CA PHE A 91 -3.49 9.80 8.25
C PHE A 91 -4.72 10.10 7.37
N GLY A 92 -5.16 9.08 6.63
CA GLY A 92 -6.36 9.13 5.81
C GLY A 92 -6.08 9.03 4.31
N LYS A 93 -7.03 9.53 3.51
CA LYS A 93 -7.01 9.41 2.05
C LYS A 93 -6.17 10.52 1.43
N HIS A 94 -5.23 10.11 0.58
CA HIS A 94 -4.42 10.98 -0.28
C HIS A 94 -4.66 10.66 -1.75
N VAL A 95 -5.03 11.67 -2.53
CA VAL A 95 -5.09 11.55 -3.99
C VAL A 95 -3.75 11.99 -4.56
N PHE A 96 -3.01 11.07 -5.14
CA PHE A 96 -1.74 11.34 -5.79
C PHE A 96 -1.96 11.65 -7.27
N ALA A 97 -1.28 12.67 -7.76
CA ALA A 97 -1.22 13.02 -9.17
C ALA A 97 0.24 13.12 -9.61
N VAL A 98 0.58 12.34 -10.64
CA VAL A 98 1.94 12.26 -11.18
C VAL A 98 1.91 12.74 -12.63
N SER A 99 2.67 13.81 -12.91
CA SER A 99 2.89 14.30 -14.26
C SER A 99 4.03 13.52 -14.91
N TYR A 100 3.72 12.79 -15.97
CA TYR A 100 4.60 11.86 -16.67
C TYR A 100 4.31 11.92 -18.17
N PHE A 101 5.31 12.23 -19.01
CA PHE A 101 5.22 12.22 -20.48
C PHE A 101 3.90 12.74 -21.06
N GLN A 102 3.61 14.03 -20.85
CA GLN A 102 2.37 14.71 -21.28
C GLN A 102 1.06 14.12 -20.73
N LYS A 103 1.14 13.21 -19.76
CA LYS A 103 0.01 12.62 -19.06
C LYS A 103 0.04 13.01 -17.59
N LYS A 104 -1.14 13.01 -16.98
CA LYS A 104 -1.32 13.09 -15.54
C LYS A 104 -2.01 11.81 -15.07
N ILE A 105 -1.29 11.01 -14.31
CA ILE A 105 -1.81 9.75 -13.78
C ILE A 105 -2.23 9.99 -12.33
N VAL A 106 -3.44 9.58 -11.99
CA VAL A 106 -4.04 9.79 -10.67
C VAL A 106 -4.34 8.45 -10.01
N PHE A 107 -3.97 8.29 -8.74
CA PHE A 107 -4.28 7.11 -7.94
C PHE A 107 -4.45 7.51 -6.47
N VAL A 108 -4.95 6.60 -5.62
CA VAL A 108 -5.21 6.88 -4.21
C VAL A 108 -4.29 6.06 -3.32
N VAL A 109 -3.76 6.69 -2.28
CA VAL A 109 -3.10 6.03 -1.16
C VAL A 109 -3.83 6.38 0.12
N ARG A 110 -4.10 5.38 0.96
CA ARG A 110 -4.68 5.56 2.29
C ARG A 110 -3.60 5.24 3.31
N VAL A 111 -3.30 6.20 4.18
CA VAL A 111 -2.37 6.03 5.30
C VAL A 111 -3.20 5.72 6.54
N HIS A 112 -2.92 4.60 7.20
CA HIS A 112 -3.66 4.17 8.37
C HIS A 112 -2.99 4.68 9.64
N ASP A 113 -3.80 5.16 10.57
CA ASP A 113 -3.36 5.45 11.92
C ASP A 113 -3.26 4.12 12.69
N PRO A 114 -2.07 3.72 13.17
CA PRO A 114 -1.90 2.47 13.93
C PRO A 114 -2.68 2.47 15.25
N ASN A 115 -3.05 3.65 15.78
CA ASN A 115 -3.84 3.80 16.99
C ASN A 115 -5.33 3.99 16.72
N SER A 116 -5.74 4.10 15.45
CA SER A 116 -7.14 4.21 15.09
C SER A 116 -7.80 2.84 15.21
N THR A 117 -8.55 2.67 16.30
CA THR A 117 -9.54 1.59 16.48
C THR A 117 -10.63 1.73 15.42
N TYR A 118 -10.36 1.34 14.17
CA TYR A 118 -11.39 1.29 13.15
C TYR A 118 -12.44 0.27 13.59
N LEU A 119 -13.66 0.77 13.79
CA LEU A 119 -14.87 0.01 14.09
C LEU A 119 -15.07 -1.10 13.05
N THR A 120 -14.52 -2.29 13.31
CA THR A 120 -14.81 -3.53 12.56
C THR A 120 -16.31 -3.89 12.60
N THR A 121 -17.11 -3.19 13.40
CA THR A 121 -18.55 -3.41 13.54
C THR A 121 -19.35 -3.14 12.26
N ARG A 122 -18.99 -2.17 11.40
CA ARG A 122 -19.90 -1.74 10.32
C ARG A 122 -20.01 -2.66 9.10
N ARG A 123 -19.16 -3.67 8.94
CA ARG A 123 -19.33 -4.66 7.84
C ARG A 123 -20.05 -5.94 8.24
N THR A 124 -20.09 -6.28 9.51
CA THR A 124 -20.77 -7.50 9.97
C THR A 124 -22.25 -7.28 10.24
N THR A 125 -22.65 -6.06 10.67
CA THR A 125 -24.06 -5.77 10.97
C THR A 125 -24.93 -5.62 9.72
N GLU A 126 -24.36 -5.18 8.58
CA GLU A 126 -25.12 -4.98 7.34
C GLU A 126 -25.46 -6.31 6.62
N VAL A 127 -24.76 -7.40 6.96
CA VAL A 127 -25.06 -8.76 6.48
C VAL A 127 -25.99 -9.51 7.44
N ALA A 128 -25.99 -9.16 8.74
CA ALA A 128 -26.82 -9.83 9.75
C ALA A 128 -28.27 -9.30 9.83
N THR A 129 -28.59 -8.16 9.21
CA THR A 129 -29.97 -7.62 9.17
C THR A 129 -30.70 -7.83 7.84
N ASN A 130 -30.10 -8.55 6.89
CA ASN A 130 -30.67 -8.83 5.57
C ASN A 130 -30.87 -10.33 5.29
N ASN A 131 -31.06 -11.15 6.34
CA ASN A 131 -31.52 -12.53 6.23
C ASN A 131 -32.75 -12.75 7.10
#